data_AF-A0A4Q0MBD6-F1
#
_entry.id   AF-A0A4Q0MBD6-F1
#
_cell.length_a   1.000
_cell.length_b   1.000
_cell.length_c   1.000
_cell.angle_alpha   90.00
_cell.angle_beta   90.00
_cell.angle_gamma   90.00
#
_symmetry.space_group_name_H-M   'P 1'
#
loop_
_entity.id
_entity.type
_entity.pdbx_description
1 polymer ?
#
loop_
_entity_poly.entity_id
_entity_poly.type
_entity_poly.pdbx_seq_one_letter_code
_entity_poly.pdbx_strand_id
1 'polypeptide(L)'
;MVGLVTQKEGREYRIPQFVILSLISDQQRFLIEGAGYIFSSQKIKEGIEYEFLISEFEEPSEQIPPPELNHEFEEALFSEENQWKYKLQLYRKLEAILKKKRV
;
A
#
# COMPACT_ATOMS: atom_id res chain seq x y z
N MET A 1 -23.03 12.40 -0.87
CA MET A 1 -21.68 12.62 -1.45
C MET A 1 -21.29 11.39 -2.27
N VAL A 2 -20.51 11.56 -3.35
CA VAL A 2 -19.99 10.43 -4.14
C VAL A 2 -18.64 10.00 -3.57
N GLY A 3 -18.42 8.70 -3.39
CA GLY A 3 -17.14 8.15 -2.92
C GLY A 3 -17.03 6.64 -3.16
N LEU A 4 -16.09 6.01 -2.46
CA LEU A 4 -15.82 4.58 -2.55
C LEU A 4 -16.52 3.83 -1.42
N VAL A 5 -17.14 2.71 -1.73
CA VAL A 5 -17.75 1.78 -0.77
C VAL A 5 -17.08 0.42 -0.92
N THR A 6 -16.64 -0.18 0.17
CA THR A 6 -16.07 -1.53 0.17
C THR A 6 -16.57 -2.31 1.37
N GLN A 7 -16.66 -3.63 1.23
CA GLN A 7 -16.99 -4.54 2.32
C GLN A 7 -15.77 -5.36 2.70
N LYS A 8 -15.42 -5.35 3.99
CA LYS A 8 -14.34 -6.17 4.53
C LYS A 8 -14.77 -6.72 5.89
N GLU A 9 -14.61 -8.03 6.06
CA GLU A 9 -14.91 -8.74 7.33
C GLU A 9 -16.35 -8.48 7.83
N GLY A 10 -17.31 -8.34 6.92
CA GLY A 10 -18.72 -8.06 7.26
C GLY A 10 -19.01 -6.61 7.65
N ARG A 11 -18.02 -5.70 7.56
CA ARG A 11 -18.19 -4.26 7.78
C ARG A 11 -18.11 -3.50 6.47
N GLU A 12 -19.05 -2.56 6.29
CA GLU A 12 -19.05 -1.62 5.17
C GLU A 12 -18.20 -0.39 5.52
N TYR A 13 -17.33 0.00 4.59
CA TYR A 13 -16.48 1.18 4.69
C TYR A 13 -16.85 2.17 3.59
N ARG A 14 -17.22 3.40 3.98
CA ARG A 14 -17.60 4.51 3.11
C ARG A 14 -16.49 5.54 3.13
N ILE A 15 -15.76 5.65 2.03
CA ILE A 15 -14.50 6.37 1.91
C ILE A 15 -14.73 7.54 0.94
N PRO A 16 -14.73 8.79 1.41
CA PRO A 16 -15.12 9.95 0.60
C PRO A 16 -14.08 10.39 -0.43
N GLN A 17 -12.86 9.86 -0.38
CA GLN A 17 -11.72 10.37 -1.14
C GLN A 17 -11.09 9.29 -2.02
N PHE A 18 -9.96 8.75 -1.59
CA PHE A 18 -9.13 7.83 -2.35
C PHE A 18 -8.80 6.60 -1.51
N VAL A 19 -8.35 5.55 -2.20
CA VAL A 19 -7.72 4.38 -1.61
C VAL A 19 -6.37 4.19 -2.27
N ILE A 20 -5.34 3.95 -1.46
CA ILE A 20 -3.99 3.63 -1.88
C ILE A 20 -3.79 2.12 -1.70
N LEU A 21 -3.39 1.46 -2.78
CA LEU A 21 -3.00 0.06 -2.77
C LEU A 21 -1.49 -0.01 -2.94
N SER A 22 -0.79 -0.50 -1.92
CA SER A 22 0.67 -0.55 -1.90
C SER A 22 1.18 -1.99 -1.87
N LEU A 23 2.00 -2.35 -2.85
CA LEU A 23 2.70 -3.63 -2.90
C LEU A 23 4.16 -3.44 -2.48
N ILE A 24 4.49 -3.88 -1.28
CA ILE A 24 5.82 -3.74 -0.67
C ILE A 24 6.56 -5.07 -0.82
N SER A 25 7.28 -5.20 -1.94
CA SER A 25 7.87 -6.47 -2.39
C SER A 25 8.99 -6.98 -1.48
N ASP A 26 9.80 -6.09 -0.93
CA ASP A 26 10.90 -6.38 0.01
C ASP A 26 10.38 -6.96 1.34
N GLN A 27 9.24 -6.45 1.82
CA GLN A 27 8.60 -6.93 3.05
C GLN A 27 7.59 -8.06 2.82
N GLN A 28 7.35 -8.43 1.56
CA GLN A 28 6.30 -9.38 1.18
C GLN A 28 4.92 -8.96 1.73
N ARG A 29 4.59 -7.66 1.67
CA ARG A 29 3.32 -7.11 2.19
C ARG A 29 2.50 -6.40 1.11
N PHE A 30 1.19 -6.53 1.24
CA PHE A 30 0.19 -5.77 0.50
C PHE A 30 -0.60 -4.93 1.51
N LEU A 31 -0.66 -3.62 1.27
CA LEU A 31 -1.33 -2.66 2.11
C LEU A 31 -2.49 -1.99 1.37
N ILE A 32 -3.54 -1.69 2.13
CA ILE A 32 -4.64 -0.84 1.70
C ILE A 32 -4.81 0.26 2.72
N GLU A 33 -4.90 1.49 2.25
CA GLU A 33 -5.17 2.66 3.07
C GLU A 33 -6.20 3.54 2.37
N GLY A 34 -7.30 3.87 3.05
CA GLY A 34 -8.32 4.76 2.53
C GLY A 34 -8.48 5.99 3.39
N ALA A 35 -7.54 6.93 3.32
CA ALA A 35 -7.61 8.26 3.96
C ALA A 35 -8.08 8.24 5.43
N GLY A 36 -7.62 7.27 6.23
CA GLY A 36 -8.00 7.13 7.64
C GLY A 36 -9.38 6.48 7.88
N TYR A 37 -10.04 5.90 6.87
CA TYR A 37 -11.32 5.19 7.02
C TYR A 37 -11.16 3.66 6.96
N ILE A 38 -10.14 3.17 6.26
CA ILE A 38 -9.80 1.75 6.19
C ILE A 38 -8.28 1.58 6.19
N PHE A 39 -7.82 0.57 6.90
CA PHE A 39 -6.44 0.09 6.85
C PHE A 39 -6.43 -1.44 6.80
N SER A 40 -5.63 -2.01 5.91
CA SER A 40 -5.39 -3.45 5.82
C SER A 40 -3.92 -3.69 5.52
N SER A 41 -3.32 -4.62 6.25
CA SER A 41 -1.95 -5.09 5.99
C SER A 41 -1.94 -6.60 6.00
N GLN A 42 -1.54 -7.21 4.88
CA GLN A 42 -1.49 -8.66 4.74
C GLN A 42 -0.24 -9.10 3.99
N LYS A 43 0.19 -10.33 4.24
CA LYS A 43 1.30 -10.93 3.48
C LYS A 43 0.87 -11.12 2.02
N ILE A 44 1.77 -10.85 1.08
CA ILE A 44 1.55 -11.10 -0.34
C ILE A 44 1.31 -12.59 -0.54
N LYS A 45 0.22 -12.91 -1.24
CA LYS A 45 -0.13 -14.24 -1.72
C LYS A 45 -0.88 -14.08 -3.04
N GLU A 46 -0.89 -15.13 -3.85
CA GLU A 46 -1.73 -15.15 -5.06
C GLU A 46 -3.21 -15.17 -4.67
N GLY A 47 -4.06 -14.59 -5.53
CA GLY A 47 -5.52 -14.53 -5.32
C GLY A 47 -5.97 -13.51 -4.28
N ILE A 48 -5.24 -12.41 -4.10
CA ILE A 48 -5.75 -11.26 -3.32
C ILE A 48 -6.72 -10.48 -4.19
N GLU A 49 -7.98 -10.42 -3.77
CA GLU A 49 -9.05 -9.69 -4.45
C GLU A 49 -9.64 -8.65 -3.51
N TYR A 50 -9.89 -7.45 -4.05
CA TYR A 50 -10.54 -6.34 -3.35
C TYR A 50 -11.51 -5.66 -4.30
N GLU A 51 -12.72 -5.41 -3.80
CA GLU A 51 -13.79 -4.76 -4.56
C GLU A 51 -14.09 -3.40 -3.96
N PHE A 52 -14.18 -2.39 -4.84
CA PHE A 52 -14.58 -1.04 -4.50
C PHE A 52 -15.70 -0.62 -5.44
N LEU A 53 -16.81 -0.18 -4.86
CA LEU A 53 -17.94 0.38 -5.58
C LEU A 53 -17.89 1.90 -5.50
N ILE A 54 -18.07 2.59 -6.62
CA ILE A 54 -18.30 4.04 -6.61
C ILE A 54 -19.80 4.26 -6.39
N SER A 55 -20.18 4.88 -5.27
CA SER A 55 -21.58 5.10 -4.89
C SER A 55 -21.78 6.43 -4.19
N GLU A 56 -23.02 6.89 -4.17
CA GLU A 56 -23.47 7.97 -3.30
C GLU A 56 -23.78 7.45 -1.89
N PHE A 57 -23.39 8.20 -0.86
CA PHE A 57 -23.73 7.97 0.56
C PHE A 57 -23.88 9.29 1.31
N GLU A 58 -24.60 9.29 2.43
CA GLU A 58 -24.84 10.50 3.24
C GLU A 58 -23.63 10.87 4.10
N GLU A 59 -23.13 9.92 4.88
CA GLU A 59 -22.02 10.11 5.81
C GLU A 59 -20.88 9.11 5.56
N PRO A 60 -19.60 9.54 5.68
CA PRO A 60 -18.46 8.64 5.63
C PRO A 60 -18.44 7.71 6.85
N SER A 61 -17.67 6.62 6.77
CA SER A 61 -17.43 5.77 7.95
C SER A 61 -16.68 6.53 9.04
N GLU A 62 -16.71 6.01 10.26
CA GLU A 62 -15.86 6.51 11.34
C GLU A 62 -14.39 6.40 10.93
N GLN A 63 -13.63 7.48 11.16
CA GLN A 63 -12.20 7.44 10.97
C GLN A 63 -11.59 6.47 11.98
N ILE A 64 -10.76 5.58 11.47
CA ILE A 64 -9.90 4.79 12.32
C ILE A 64 -8.81 5.71 12.88
N PRO A 65 -8.42 5.51 14.16
CA PRO A 65 -7.21 6.14 14.65
C PRO A 65 -6.07 5.80 13.70
N PRO A 66 -5.13 6.73 13.45
CA PRO A 66 -3.96 6.42 12.64
C PRO A 66 -3.38 5.13 13.20
N PRO A 67 -3.14 4.10 12.36
CA PRO A 67 -2.45 2.92 12.83
C PRO A 67 -1.19 3.41 13.54
N GLU A 68 -0.86 2.84 14.70
CA GLU A 68 0.48 2.99 15.29
C GLU A 68 1.45 2.32 14.31
N LEU A 69 1.71 3.01 13.20
CA LEU A 69 2.81 2.73 12.32
C LEU A 69 4.02 2.97 13.20
N ASN A 70 4.62 1.86 13.64
CA ASN A 70 5.89 1.90 14.35
C ASN A 70 6.77 2.91 13.60
N HIS A 71 7.33 3.91 14.28
CA HIS A 71 8.10 4.98 13.64
C HIS A 71 9.17 4.41 12.68
N GLU A 72 9.70 3.22 13.03
CA GLU A 72 10.58 2.38 12.22
C GLU A 72 10.01 1.96 10.85
N PHE A 73 8.70 1.78 10.70
CA PHE A 73 8.03 1.40 9.45
C PHE A 73 7.92 2.57 8.47
N GLU A 74 7.60 3.77 8.96
CA GLU A 74 7.61 4.98 8.14
C GLU A 74 9.04 5.37 7.77
N GLU A 75 9.99 5.28 8.71
CA GLU A 75 11.42 5.43 8.40
C GLU A 75 11.90 4.33 7.46
N ALA A 76 11.38 3.10 7.56
CA ALA A 76 11.75 2.03 6.65
C ALA A 76 11.27 2.32 5.21
N LEU A 77 10.04 2.80 5.03
CA LEU A 77 9.48 3.12 3.72
C LEU A 77 10.09 4.39 3.10
N PHE A 78 10.36 5.41 3.92
CA PHE A 78 10.63 6.77 3.44
C PHE A 78 12.01 7.33 3.80
N SER A 79 12.84 6.63 4.59
CA SER A 79 14.20 7.13 4.87
C SER A 79 15.03 7.22 3.60
N GLU A 80 15.76 8.33 3.46
CA GLU A 80 16.71 8.51 2.37
C GLU A 80 17.68 7.32 2.29
N GLU A 81 18.11 6.77 3.43
CA GLU A 81 19.05 5.65 3.48
C GLU A 81 18.48 4.38 2.82
N ASN A 82 17.21 4.06 3.05
CA ASN A 82 16.57 2.90 2.40
C ASN A 82 16.29 3.17 0.92
N GLN A 83 15.94 4.40 0.55
CA GLN A 83 15.87 4.80 -0.86
C GLN A 83 17.23 4.66 -1.56
N TRP A 84 18.33 5.00 -0.88
CA TRP A 84 19.70 4.83 -1.38
C TRP A 84 20.11 3.36 -1.49
N LYS A 85 19.79 2.52 -0.49
CA LYS A 85 20.02 1.07 -0.54
C LYS A 85 19.29 0.44 -1.71
N TYR A 86 18.04 0.83 -1.94
CA TYR A 86 17.24 0.35 -3.07
C TYR A 86 17.83 0.79 -4.42
N LYS A 87 18.19 2.08 -4.57
CA LYS A 87 18.86 2.60 -5.78
C LYS A 87 20.17 1.88 -6.06
N LEU A 88 20.97 1.57 -5.02
CA LEU A 88 22.22 0.84 -5.15
C LEU A 88 22.00 -0.62 -5.60
N GLN A 89 20.97 -1.30 -5.07
CA GLN A 89 20.61 -2.64 -5.52
C GLN A 89 20.18 -2.65 -7.00
N LEU A 90 19.36 -1.68 -7.43
CA LEU A 90 18.98 -1.52 -8.83
C LEU A 90 20.19 -1.29 -9.74
N TYR A 91 21.11 -0.42 -9.33
CA TYR A 91 22.35 -0.18 -10.05
C TYR A 91 23.16 -1.47 -10.25
N ARG A 92 23.37 -2.25 -9.18
CA ARG A 92 24.10 -3.53 -9.26
C ARG A 92 23.41 -4.55 -10.16
N LYS A 93 22.08 -4.61 -10.16
CA LYS A 93 21.30 -5.47 -11.07
C LYS A 93 21.51 -5.04 -12.53
N LEU A 94 21.41 -3.75 -12.83
CA LEU A 94 21.66 -3.21 -14.16
C LEU A 94 23.09 -3.46 -14.63
N GLU A 95 24.07 -3.24 -13.76
CA GLU A 95 25.48 -3.51 -14.04
C GLU A 95 25.71 -4.99 -14.40
N ALA A 96 25.11 -5.92 -13.64
CA ALA A 96 25.21 -7.34 -13.92
C ALA A 96 24.58 -7.71 -15.27
N ILE A 97 23.44 -7.10 -15.64
CA ILE A 97 22.79 -7.31 -16.94
C ILE A 97 23.67 -6.77 -18.07
N LEU A 98 24.23 -5.58 -17.92
CA LEU A 98 25.10 -4.96 -18.93
C LEU A 98 26.40 -5.73 -19.11
N LYS A 99 26.99 -6.23 -18.02
CA LYS A 99 28.16 -7.13 -18.07
C LYS A 99 27.86 -8.44 -18.77
N LYS A 100 26.67 -9.02 -18.54
CA LYS A 100 26.21 -10.23 -19.25
C LYS A 100 25.89 -9.99 -20.73
N LYS A 101 25.54 -8.76 -21.12
CA LYS A 101 25.21 -8.39 -22.51
C LYS A 101 26.42 -7.93 -23.34
N ARG A 102 27.60 -7.76 -22.75
CA ARG A 102 28.86 -7.64 -23.52
C ARG A 102 29.25 -9.02 -24.07
N VAL A 103 28.68 -9.34 -25.23
CA VAL A 103 29.37 -10.06 -26.31
C VAL A 103 30.07 -8.99 -27.16
#